data_AF-A0A5D2XJ17-F1
#
_entry.id   AF-A0A5D2XJ17-F1
#
_cell.length_a   1.000
_cell.length_b   1.000
_cell.length_c   1.000
_cell.angle_alpha   90.00
_cell.angle_beta   90.00
_cell.angle_gamma   90.00
#
_symmetry.space_group_name_H-M   'P 1'
#
loop_
_entity.id
_entity.type
_entity.pdbx_description
1 polymer ?
#
loop_
_entity_poly.entity_id
_entity_poly.type
_entity_poly.pdbx_seq_one_letter_code
_entity_poly.pdbx_strand_id
1 'polypeptide(L)'
;MILKKLKCLVRLASLFQIHLGWNLWSEIYAVQLPLQKLKLGGFWLYIVRNLAGKSEPPPPILSPPPVSVSTNKTVEAPKSNGTVSTPSLAITRPLSSSGRIESFLDKAADEGLVILQSPKVGFFMRSRTIKVKHAPPSCKEKQIVKEGKVLCYIEQLGCEIPIASDVSGEVIKILREDGDSIGYGDAFIAILPSFPGIKKLQ
;
A
#
# COMPACT_ATOMS: atom_id res chain seq x y z
N MET A 1 -37.72 38.75 -5.26
CA MET A 1 -38.38 37.70 -4.43
C MET A 1 -38.21 36.27 -4.95
N ILE A 2 -37.49 36.05 -6.07
CA ILE A 2 -37.33 34.73 -6.74
C ILE A 2 -36.10 33.96 -6.22
N LEU A 3 -35.03 34.65 -5.81
CA LEU A 3 -33.78 34.02 -5.38
C LEU A 3 -33.87 33.33 -4.00
N LYS A 4 -34.82 33.73 -3.14
CA LYS A 4 -35.09 33.05 -1.85
C LYS A 4 -35.87 31.74 -2.04
N LYS A 5 -36.76 31.65 -3.05
CA LYS A 5 -37.49 30.41 -3.38
C LYS A 5 -36.56 29.34 -3.95
N LEU A 6 -35.57 29.73 -4.75
CA LEU A 6 -34.62 28.79 -5.35
C LEU A 6 -33.66 28.16 -4.31
N LYS A 7 -33.22 28.94 -3.31
CA LYS A 7 -32.42 28.40 -2.19
C LYS A 7 -33.21 27.44 -1.29
N CYS A 8 -34.52 27.62 -1.16
CA CYS A 8 -35.38 26.71 -0.39
C CYS A 8 -35.60 25.37 -1.12
N LEU A 9 -35.80 25.40 -2.44
CA LEU A 9 -35.96 24.19 -3.26
C LEU A 9 -34.69 23.32 -3.29
N VAL A 10 -33.51 23.94 -3.37
CA VAL A 10 -32.23 23.21 -3.37
C VAL A 10 -31.97 22.53 -2.02
N ARG A 11 -32.39 23.16 -0.91
CA ARG A 11 -32.28 22.56 0.44
C ARG A 11 -33.27 21.42 0.65
N LEU A 12 -34.48 21.51 0.11
CA LEU A 12 -35.47 20.43 0.13
C LEU A 12 -35.04 19.23 -0.71
N ALA A 13 -34.49 19.46 -1.91
CA ALA A 13 -33.99 18.40 -2.78
C ALA A 13 -32.78 17.65 -2.18
N SER A 14 -31.92 18.37 -1.44
CA SER A 14 -30.79 17.76 -0.73
C SER A 14 -31.26 16.92 0.46
N LEU A 15 -32.28 17.35 1.21
CA LEU A 15 -32.86 16.54 2.30
C LEU A 15 -33.57 15.28 1.77
N PHE A 16 -34.27 15.38 0.63
CA PHE A 16 -34.95 14.25 0.01
C PHE A 16 -33.98 13.19 -0.54
N GLN A 17 -32.82 13.61 -1.05
CA GLN A 17 -31.74 12.71 -1.47
C GLN A 17 -31.04 12.02 -0.29
N ILE A 18 -30.90 12.68 0.86
CA ILE A 18 -30.29 12.07 2.06
C ILE A 18 -31.24 11.04 2.69
N HIS A 19 -32.56 11.27 2.66
CA HIS A 19 -33.54 10.37 3.28
C HIS A 19 -33.87 9.14 2.42
N LEU A 20 -33.80 9.23 1.07
CA LEU A 20 -33.93 8.06 0.19
C LEU A 20 -32.61 7.30 0.03
N GLY A 21 -31.47 7.99 0.10
CA GLY A 21 -30.14 7.39 -0.02
C GLY A 21 -29.74 6.48 1.13
N TRP A 22 -30.22 6.72 2.36
CA TRP A 22 -29.92 5.85 3.51
C TRP A 22 -30.75 4.56 3.54
N ASN A 23 -31.99 4.60 3.05
CA ASN A 23 -32.86 3.43 3.03
C ASN A 23 -32.50 2.46 1.90
N LEU A 24 -31.98 2.95 0.77
CA LEU A 24 -31.50 2.07 -0.31
C LEU A 24 -30.07 1.55 -0.09
N TRP A 25 -29.23 2.24 0.68
CA TRP A 25 -27.89 1.73 1.04
C TRP A 25 -27.91 0.70 2.17
N SER A 26 -28.91 0.72 3.06
CA SER A 26 -29.10 -0.37 4.03
C SER A 26 -29.60 -1.66 3.37
N GLU A 27 -30.35 -1.55 2.27
CA GLU A 27 -30.89 -2.69 1.51
C GLU A 27 -29.83 -3.39 0.63
N ILE A 28 -28.74 -2.72 0.26
CA ILE A 28 -27.65 -3.30 -0.57
C ILE A 28 -26.56 -3.98 0.28
N TYR A 29 -26.49 -3.70 1.59
CA TYR A 29 -25.58 -4.39 2.52
C TYR A 29 -26.22 -5.55 3.30
N ALA A 30 -27.38 -6.04 2.85
CA ALA A 30 -27.94 -7.31 3.31
C ALA A 30 -27.52 -8.49 2.40
N VAL A 31 -26.24 -8.57 2.02
CA VAL A 31 -25.68 -9.89 1.69
C VAL A 31 -25.52 -10.58 3.03
N GLN A 32 -26.52 -11.38 3.40
CA GLN A 32 -26.51 -12.27 4.56
C GLN A 32 -25.41 -13.31 4.36
N LEU A 33 -24.15 -12.89 4.48
CA LEU A 33 -23.01 -13.79 4.59
C LEU A 33 -23.20 -14.52 5.92
N PRO A 34 -23.32 -15.87 5.91
CA PRO A 34 -23.51 -16.63 7.14
C PRO A 34 -22.24 -16.50 7.99
N LEU A 35 -22.25 -15.53 8.90
CA LEU A 35 -21.17 -15.27 9.85
C LEU A 35 -21.35 -16.23 11.02
N GLN A 36 -20.47 -17.23 11.14
CA GLN A 36 -20.45 -18.11 12.29
C GLN A 36 -19.46 -17.61 13.33
N LYS A 37 -19.93 -17.47 14.57
CA LYS A 37 -19.15 -17.03 15.71
C LYS A 37 -18.77 -18.24 16.56
N LEU A 38 -17.47 -18.48 16.72
CA LEU A 38 -16.93 -19.56 17.54
C LEU A 38 -16.15 -18.98 18.72
N LYS A 39 -16.33 -19.57 19.91
CA LYS A 39 -15.57 -19.20 21.11
C LYS A 39 -14.59 -20.33 21.42
N LEU A 40 -13.29 -20.02 21.44
CA LEU A 40 -12.24 -20.98 21.78
C LEU A 40 -11.32 -20.35 22.83
N GLY A 41 -11.27 -20.92 24.03
CA GLY A 41 -10.30 -20.55 25.06
C GLY A 41 -10.22 -19.07 25.44
N GLY A 42 -11.33 -18.32 25.34
CA GLY A 42 -11.39 -16.88 25.64
C GLY A 42 -11.33 -15.95 24.43
N PHE A 43 -11.04 -16.48 23.24
CA PHE A 43 -11.02 -15.75 21.98
C PHE A 43 -12.32 -15.97 21.20
N TRP A 44 -12.67 -14.97 20.37
CA TRP A 44 -13.82 -15.04 19.46
C TRP A 44 -13.32 -15.08 18.02
N LEU A 45 -13.68 -16.12 17.29
CA LEU A 45 -13.40 -16.27 15.87
C LEU A 45 -14.67 -16.04 15.07
N TYR A 46 -14.59 -15.20 14.03
CA TYR A 46 -15.68 -14.91 13.10
C TYR A 46 -15.36 -15.52 11.73
N ILE A 47 -16.12 -16.54 11.32
CA ILE A 47 -15.92 -17.25 10.06
C ILE A 47 -17.02 -16.86 9.08
N VAL A 48 -16.64 -16.40 7.89
CA VAL A 48 -17.54 -16.17 6.76
C VAL A 48 -17.34 -17.28 5.74
N ARG A 49 -18.38 -18.06 5.42
CA ARG A 49 -18.34 -19.01 4.31
C ARG A 49 -19.04 -18.41 3.10
N ASN A 50 -18.35 -18.39 1.96
CA ASN A 50 -18.97 -18.03 0.68
C ASN A 50 -19.62 -19.30 0.10
N LEU A 51 -20.95 -19.36 0.07
CA LEU A 51 -21.71 -20.46 -0.54
C LEU A 51 -21.96 -20.27 -2.04
N ALA A 52 -21.51 -19.16 -2.64
CA ALA A 52 -21.58 -18.92 -4.08
C ALA A 52 -20.31 -19.43 -4.79
N GLY A 53 -19.97 -20.69 -4.55
CA GLY A 53 -19.03 -21.44 -5.38
C GLY A 53 -19.83 -22.29 -6.36
N LYS A 54 -19.96 -21.84 -7.62
CA LYS A 54 -20.17 -22.78 -8.73
C LYS A 54 -19.00 -23.75 -8.68
N SER A 55 -19.25 -24.99 -8.28
CA SER A 55 -18.29 -26.08 -8.41
C SER A 55 -18.12 -26.37 -9.90
N GLU A 56 -17.14 -25.74 -10.52
CA GLU A 56 -16.59 -26.31 -11.75
C GLU A 56 -15.79 -27.56 -11.33
N PRO A 57 -16.13 -28.75 -11.85
CA PRO A 57 -15.40 -29.96 -11.51
C PRO A 57 -13.93 -29.81 -11.94
N PRO A 58 -12.97 -30.30 -11.14
CA PRO A 58 -11.57 -30.32 -11.55
C PRO A 58 -11.44 -31.12 -12.86
N PRO A 59 -10.61 -30.68 -13.82
CA PRO A 59 -10.38 -31.42 -15.04
C PRO A 59 -9.86 -32.83 -14.68
N PRO A 60 -10.28 -33.88 -15.40
CA PRO A 60 -9.83 -35.23 -15.12
C PRO A 60 -8.31 -35.30 -15.28
N ILE A 61 -7.63 -35.71 -14.20
CA ILE A 61 -6.21 -36.09 -14.23
C ILE A 61 -6.11 -37.31 -15.15
N LEU A 62 -5.49 -37.15 -16.31
CA LEU A 62 -5.14 -38.26 -17.18
C LEU A 62 -3.90 -38.95 -16.59
N SER A 63 -4.08 -40.17 -16.09
CA SER A 63 -3.00 -41.04 -15.62
C SER A 63 -1.97 -41.25 -16.73
N PRO A 64 -0.64 -41.16 -16.49
CA PRO A 64 0.34 -41.56 -17.47
C PRO A 64 0.36 -43.10 -17.60
N PRO A 65 0.43 -43.66 -18.82
CA PRO A 65 0.54 -45.12 -19.02
C PRO A 65 1.92 -45.65 -18.60
N PRO A 66 2.02 -46.91 -18.15
CA PRO A 66 3.28 -47.52 -17.73
C PRO A 66 4.10 -48.08 -18.91
N VAL A 67 5.39 -47.77 -18.87
CA VAL A 67 6.57 -48.55 -19.31
C VAL A 67 6.68 -48.96 -20.79
N SER A 68 7.81 -48.58 -21.40
CA SER A 68 8.56 -49.50 -22.26
C SER A 68 10.06 -49.28 -22.08
N VAL A 69 10.68 -50.33 -21.53
CA VAL A 69 12.12 -50.57 -21.42
C VAL A 69 12.73 -50.58 -22.83
N SER A 70 13.85 -49.88 -23.01
CA SER A 70 14.79 -50.19 -24.10
C SER A 70 16.21 -50.22 -23.55
N THR A 71 16.76 -51.42 -23.60
CA THR A 71 18.12 -51.84 -23.25
C THR A 71 19.14 -51.43 -24.31
N ASN A 72 20.25 -50.81 -23.89
CA ASN A 72 21.60 -51.11 -24.41
C ASN A 72 22.75 -50.53 -23.55
N LYS A 73 23.36 -51.43 -22.76
CA LYS A 73 24.80 -51.73 -22.64
C LYS A 73 25.84 -50.58 -22.75
N THR A 74 26.58 -50.33 -21.66
CA THR A 74 28.03 -50.65 -21.46
C THR A 74 28.62 -49.87 -20.27
N VAL A 75 29.47 -50.55 -19.52
CA VAL A 75 30.11 -50.21 -18.24
C VAL A 75 31.22 -49.15 -18.38
N GLU A 76 31.25 -48.12 -17.52
CA GLU A 76 32.47 -47.62 -16.86
C GLU A 76 32.19 -46.68 -15.66
N ALA A 77 33.20 -46.51 -14.80
CA ALA A 77 33.21 -46.19 -13.37
C ALA A 77 32.92 -44.71 -12.95
N PRO A 78 32.77 -44.41 -11.64
CA PRO A 78 32.04 -43.25 -11.12
C PRO A 78 32.91 -41.99 -10.97
N LYS A 79 32.34 -40.82 -11.28
CA LYS A 79 32.90 -39.53 -10.87
C LYS A 79 31.81 -38.64 -10.27
N SER A 80 32.07 -38.29 -9.01
CA SER A 80 31.35 -37.38 -8.16
C SER A 80 31.37 -35.95 -8.69
N ASN A 81 30.21 -35.29 -8.73
CA ASN A 81 29.94 -33.90 -8.34
C ASN A 81 28.71 -33.35 -9.10
N GLY A 82 27.59 -33.24 -8.40
CA GLY A 82 26.37 -32.65 -8.96
C GLY A 82 25.57 -31.99 -7.86
N THR A 83 26.08 -30.89 -7.32
CA THR A 83 25.27 -29.96 -6.53
C THR A 83 24.14 -29.45 -7.41
N VAL A 84 22.94 -29.92 -7.11
CA VAL A 84 21.69 -29.41 -7.68
C VAL A 84 21.51 -28.00 -7.13
N SER A 85 21.87 -26.99 -7.94
CA SER A 85 21.50 -25.61 -7.68
C SER A 85 19.99 -25.48 -7.83
N THR A 86 19.29 -25.50 -6.70
CA THR A 86 17.94 -24.95 -6.59
C THR A 86 17.95 -23.51 -7.09
N PRO A 87 17.10 -23.09 -8.04
CA PRO A 87 16.92 -21.68 -8.31
C PRO A 87 16.22 -21.07 -7.09
N SER A 88 17.01 -20.47 -6.20
CA SER A 88 16.51 -19.57 -5.18
C SER A 88 15.76 -18.46 -5.91
N LEU A 89 14.44 -18.37 -5.68
CA LEU A 89 13.62 -17.22 -6.06
C LEU A 89 14.04 -16.03 -5.19
N ALA A 90 15.21 -15.47 -5.46
CA ALA A 90 15.62 -14.19 -4.93
C ALA A 90 14.81 -13.14 -5.68
N ILE A 91 13.87 -12.51 -4.97
CA ILE A 91 13.26 -11.26 -5.40
C ILE A 91 14.37 -10.21 -5.35
N THR A 92 15.07 -10.01 -6.46
CA THR A 92 16.10 -8.99 -6.56
C THR A 92 15.42 -7.62 -6.52
N ARG A 93 15.55 -6.92 -5.40
CA ARG A 93 15.21 -5.49 -5.30
C ARG A 93 16.00 -4.74 -6.38
N PRO A 94 15.39 -3.87 -7.21
CA PRO A 94 16.14 -3.13 -8.21
C PRO A 94 17.23 -2.28 -7.52
N LEU A 95 18.48 -2.65 -7.81
CA LEU A 95 19.70 -2.13 -7.20
C LEU A 95 19.97 -0.65 -7.53
N SER A 96 19.30 -0.11 -8.55
CA SER A 96 19.60 1.21 -9.12
C SER A 96 19.24 2.41 -8.22
N SER A 97 18.30 2.25 -7.27
CA SER A 97 17.89 3.33 -6.37
C SER A 97 18.61 3.29 -5.00
N SER A 98 19.16 2.12 -4.60
CA SER A 98 19.70 1.91 -3.24
C SER A 98 20.93 2.79 -2.95
N GLY A 99 21.95 2.76 -3.82
CA GLY A 99 23.23 3.43 -3.53
C GLY A 99 23.16 4.96 -3.47
N ARG A 100 22.25 5.58 -4.23
CA ARG A 100 22.03 7.04 -4.17
C ARG A 100 21.32 7.46 -2.88
N ILE A 101 20.45 6.61 -2.35
CA ILE A 101 19.73 6.88 -1.11
C ILE A 101 20.66 6.67 0.08
N GLU A 102 21.44 5.60 0.11
CA GLU A 102 22.41 5.30 1.18
C GLU A 102 23.42 6.43 1.40
N SER A 103 24.07 6.89 0.33
CA SER A 103 25.00 8.03 0.40
C SER A 103 24.35 9.33 0.89
N PHE A 104 23.06 9.52 0.62
CA PHE A 104 22.32 10.67 1.15
C PHE A 104 21.96 10.49 2.62
N LEU A 105 21.63 9.27 3.07
CA LEU A 105 21.32 9.00 4.47
C LEU A 105 22.53 9.26 5.37
N ASP A 106 23.73 8.92 4.92
CA ASP A 106 24.97 9.23 5.66
C ASP A 106 25.14 10.75 5.83
N LYS A 107 24.88 11.53 4.78
CA LYS A 107 24.93 13.01 4.82
C LYS A 107 23.82 13.60 5.69
N ALA A 108 22.63 13.01 5.64
CA ALA A 108 21.51 13.44 6.46
C ALA A 108 21.77 13.26 7.96
N ALA A 109 22.50 12.21 8.34
CA ALA A 109 22.93 12.00 9.72
C ALA A 109 23.91 13.09 10.17
N ASP A 110 24.87 13.46 9.32
CA ASP A 110 25.84 14.55 9.58
C ASP A 110 25.13 15.91 9.76
N GLU A 111 24.09 16.18 8.97
CA GLU A 111 23.33 17.43 8.96
C GLU A 111 22.19 17.49 10.00
N GLY A 112 21.98 16.41 10.76
CA GLY A 112 20.91 16.33 11.77
C GLY A 112 19.50 16.32 11.17
N LEU A 113 19.34 15.83 9.93
CA LEU A 113 18.05 15.70 9.28
C LEU A 113 17.26 14.51 9.86
N VAL A 114 15.95 14.70 10.00
CA VAL A 114 15.03 13.62 10.37
C VAL A 114 14.60 12.89 9.10
N ILE A 115 14.84 11.59 9.07
CA ILE A 115 14.43 10.72 7.98
C ILE A 115 13.06 10.12 8.30
N LEU A 116 12.07 10.39 7.46
CA LEU A 116 10.76 9.74 7.54
C LEU A 116 10.82 8.36 6.89
N GLN A 117 10.35 7.37 7.64
CA GLN A 117 10.31 5.96 7.26
C GLN A 117 8.88 5.52 6.98
N SER A 118 8.69 4.67 5.97
CA SER A 118 7.36 4.29 5.54
C SER A 118 6.69 3.34 6.54
N PRO A 119 5.48 3.67 7.06
CA PRO A 119 4.73 2.77 7.91
C PRO A 119 3.92 1.72 7.12
N LYS A 120 3.92 1.80 5.78
CA LYS A 120 3.13 0.95 4.88
C LYS A 120 3.96 0.43 3.71
N VAL A 121 3.47 -0.62 3.07
CA VAL A 121 4.08 -1.18 1.86
C VAL A 121 3.21 -0.82 0.67
N GLY A 122 3.81 -0.34 -0.41
CA GLY A 122 3.07 0.05 -1.60
C GLY A 122 3.91 0.83 -2.60
N PHE A 123 3.26 1.71 -3.35
CA PHE A 123 3.90 2.60 -4.31
C PHE A 123 3.84 4.04 -3.80
N PHE A 124 4.97 4.74 -3.86
CA PHE A 124 5.07 6.13 -3.42
C PHE A 124 4.43 7.07 -4.45
N MET A 125 3.59 8.00 -3.98
CA MET A 125 2.98 9.04 -4.82
C MET A 125 3.00 10.39 -4.11
N ARG A 126 3.42 11.46 -4.80
CA ARG A 126 3.45 12.84 -4.31
C ARG A 126 2.07 13.51 -4.36
N SER A 127 1.16 12.98 -5.17
CA SER A 127 -0.20 13.52 -5.38
C SER A 127 -1.25 12.43 -5.29
N ARG A 128 -2.50 12.83 -5.03
CA ARG A 128 -3.67 11.94 -5.15
C ARG A 128 -4.16 11.87 -6.58
N THR A 129 -4.76 10.75 -6.94
CA THR A 129 -5.52 10.58 -8.17
C THR A 129 -6.98 10.99 -7.90
N ILE A 130 -7.41 12.13 -8.47
CA ILE A 130 -8.80 12.58 -8.34
C ILE A 130 -9.50 12.42 -9.68
N LYS A 131 -10.48 11.51 -9.71
CA LYS A 131 -11.42 11.19 -10.80
C LYS A 131 -10.77 10.67 -12.11
N VAL A 132 -9.71 11.30 -12.63
CA VAL A 132 -8.91 10.87 -13.80
C VAL A 132 -7.52 11.57 -13.81
N LYS A 133 -7.33 12.66 -13.06
CA LYS A 133 -6.12 13.51 -13.12
C LYS A 133 -5.35 13.47 -11.80
N HIS A 134 -4.03 13.62 -11.90
CA HIS A 134 -3.17 13.86 -10.75
C HIS A 134 -3.49 15.23 -10.15
N ALA A 135 -3.78 15.23 -8.85
CA ALA A 135 -3.87 16.44 -8.05
C ALA A 135 -2.51 17.16 -8.02
N PRO A 136 -2.46 18.45 -7.64
CA PRO A 136 -1.18 19.08 -7.32
C PRO A 136 -0.44 18.27 -6.24
N PRO A 137 0.91 18.20 -6.31
CA PRO A 137 1.70 17.50 -5.31
C PRO A 137 1.47 18.11 -3.93
N SER A 138 1.23 17.26 -2.93
CA SER A 138 0.91 17.70 -1.56
C SER A 138 2.13 18.36 -0.89
N CYS A 139 3.33 17.90 -1.26
CA CYS A 139 4.60 18.41 -0.80
C CYS A 139 5.58 18.64 -1.96
N LYS A 140 6.41 19.66 -1.81
CA LYS A 140 7.55 19.96 -2.68
C LYS A 140 8.81 20.03 -1.83
N GLU A 141 9.96 19.81 -2.44
CA GLU A 141 11.24 20.10 -1.80
C GLU A 141 11.33 21.59 -1.43
N LYS A 142 12.01 21.89 -0.33
CA LYS A 142 12.15 23.21 0.30
C LYS A 142 10.83 23.81 0.80
N GLN A 143 9.83 22.98 1.04
CA GLN A 143 8.55 23.43 1.59
C GLN A 143 8.56 23.33 3.12
N ILE A 144 8.08 24.39 3.78
CA ILE A 144 7.82 24.38 5.22
C ILE A 144 6.54 23.59 5.51
N VAL A 145 6.65 22.60 6.38
CA VAL A 145 5.58 21.69 6.78
C VAL A 145 5.38 21.73 8.30
N LYS A 146 4.14 21.49 8.72
CA LYS A 146 3.76 21.33 10.12
C LYS A 146 3.50 19.86 10.40
N GLU A 147 3.65 19.47 11.66
CA GLU A 147 3.20 18.16 12.13
C GLU A 147 1.73 17.93 11.75
N GLY A 148 1.40 16.71 11.34
CA GLY A 148 0.07 16.32 10.89
C GLY A 148 -0.29 16.74 9.46
N LYS A 149 0.54 17.53 8.77
CA LYS A 149 0.31 17.87 7.35
C LYS A 149 0.58 16.65 6.47
N VAL A 150 -0.32 16.35 5.54
CA VAL A 150 -0.12 15.29 4.54
C VAL A 150 0.99 15.67 3.56
N LEU A 151 2.03 14.84 3.49
CA LEU A 151 3.20 15.04 2.63
C LEU A 151 3.06 14.31 1.30
N CYS A 152 2.65 13.05 1.36
CA CYS A 152 2.57 12.15 0.22
C CYS A 152 1.50 11.08 0.48
N TYR A 153 1.34 10.19 -0.50
CA TYR A 153 0.43 9.06 -0.48
C TYR A 153 1.19 7.78 -0.77
N ILE A 154 0.76 6.69 -0.15
CA ILE A 154 1.22 5.35 -0.47
C ILE A 154 0.03 4.61 -1.06
N GLU A 155 0.16 4.19 -2.32
CA GLU A 155 -0.84 3.37 -2.97
C GLU A 155 -0.63 1.90 -2.58
N GLN A 156 -1.66 1.30 -1.99
CA GLN A 156 -1.67 -0.10 -1.63
C GLN A 156 -2.96 -0.73 -2.16
N LEU A 157 -2.84 -1.66 -3.12
CA LEU A 157 -3.97 -2.38 -3.72
C LEU A 157 -5.09 -1.45 -4.25
N GLY A 158 -4.71 -0.31 -4.87
CA GLY A 158 -5.64 0.69 -5.38
C GLY A 158 -6.20 1.66 -4.33
N CYS A 159 -5.77 1.56 -3.06
CA CYS A 159 -6.11 2.52 -2.01
C CYS A 159 -4.96 3.50 -1.78
N GLU A 160 -5.22 4.81 -1.92
CA GLU A 160 -4.25 5.87 -1.64
C GLU A 160 -4.27 6.26 -0.16
N ILE A 161 -3.27 5.82 0.61
CA ILE A 161 -3.16 6.07 2.04
C ILE A 161 -2.39 7.39 2.27
N PRO A 162 -2.97 8.42 2.91
CA PRO A 162 -2.24 9.65 3.25
C PRO A 162 -1.16 9.41 4.29
N ILE A 163 0.03 9.95 4.04
CA ILE A 163 1.13 9.98 5.01
C ILE A 163 1.33 11.40 5.50
N ALA A 164 1.18 11.60 6.80
CA ALA A 164 1.38 12.88 7.46
C ALA A 164 2.81 13.03 7.98
N SER A 165 3.26 14.28 8.14
CA SER A 165 4.54 14.59 8.78
C SER A 165 4.45 14.38 10.29
N ASP A 166 5.39 13.63 10.87
CA ASP A 166 5.52 13.46 12.32
C ASP A 166 6.21 14.65 12.99
N VAL A 167 6.95 15.45 12.22
CA VAL A 167 7.71 16.61 12.71
C VAL A 167 7.34 17.88 11.96
N SER A 168 7.43 19.04 12.62
CA SER A 168 7.41 20.34 11.97
C SER A 168 8.81 20.69 11.46
N GLY A 169 8.91 21.24 10.24
CA GLY A 169 10.22 21.50 9.64
C GLY A 169 10.16 21.91 8.19
N GLU A 170 11.32 21.89 7.54
CA GLU A 170 11.46 22.10 6.10
C GLU A 170 11.79 20.76 5.42
N VAL A 171 11.07 20.43 4.35
CA VAL A 171 11.36 19.25 3.55
C VAL A 171 12.59 19.51 2.70
N ILE A 172 13.73 18.90 3.01
CA ILE A 172 14.98 19.14 2.29
C ILE A 172 14.99 18.38 0.97
N LYS A 173 14.59 17.10 1.02
CA LYS A 173 14.66 16.22 -0.15
C LYS A 173 13.63 15.11 -0.09
N ILE A 174 13.09 14.77 -1.26
CA ILE A 174 12.26 13.57 -1.44
C ILE A 174 13.16 12.50 -2.06
N LEU A 175 13.32 11.38 -1.37
CA LEU A 175 14.25 10.30 -1.75
C LEU A 175 13.67 9.37 -2.81
N ARG A 176 12.35 9.43 -3.02
CA ARG A 176 11.58 8.58 -3.93
C ARG A 176 10.87 9.39 -5.00
N GLU A 177 10.63 8.73 -6.12
CA GLU A 177 9.89 9.24 -7.26
C GLU A 177 8.49 8.61 -7.34
N ASP A 178 7.58 9.27 -8.04
CA ASP A 178 6.21 8.79 -8.21
C ASP A 178 6.20 7.42 -8.89
N GLY A 179 5.59 6.42 -8.25
CA GLY A 179 5.55 5.03 -8.70
C GLY A 179 6.67 4.15 -8.14
N ASP A 180 7.59 4.68 -7.33
CA ASP A 180 8.62 3.86 -6.68
C ASP A 180 8.00 2.89 -5.67
N SER A 181 8.45 1.64 -5.70
CA SER A 181 8.08 0.66 -4.69
C SER A 181 8.71 1.01 -3.34
N ILE A 182 7.90 1.03 -2.29
CA ILE A 182 8.34 1.31 -0.92
C ILE A 182 7.93 0.19 0.03
N GLY A 183 8.89 -0.30 0.80
CA GLY A 183 8.71 -1.27 1.87
C GLY A 183 8.47 -0.62 3.23
N TYR A 184 8.14 -1.43 4.22
CA TYR A 184 8.05 -0.97 5.61
C TYR A 184 9.43 -0.56 6.11
N GLY A 185 9.53 0.61 6.75
CA GLY A 185 10.79 1.14 7.27
C GLY A 185 11.67 1.81 6.20
N ASP A 186 11.30 1.76 4.92
CA ASP A 186 12.08 2.42 3.88
C ASP A 186 12.03 3.94 4.02
N ALA A 187 13.18 4.59 3.88
CA ALA A 187 13.29 6.04 3.89
C ALA A 187 12.70 6.66 2.60
N PHE A 188 11.89 7.72 2.74
CA PHE A 188 11.27 8.39 1.59
C PHE A 188 11.35 9.91 1.60
N ILE A 189 11.44 10.56 2.75
CA ILE A 189 11.58 12.02 2.87
C ILE A 189 12.59 12.36 3.96
N ALA A 190 13.41 13.38 3.71
CA ALA A 190 14.29 13.99 4.70
C ALA A 190 13.78 15.39 5.07
N ILE A 191 13.65 15.65 6.37
CA ILE A 191 13.12 16.89 6.94
C ILE A 191 14.15 17.50 7.87
N LEU A 192 14.41 18.80 7.72
CA LEU A 192 15.11 19.59 8.72
C LEU A 192 14.09 20.01 9.80
N PRO A 193 14.14 19.46 11.02
CA PRO A 193 13.17 19.79 12.05
C PRO A 193 13.31 21.27 12.46
N SER A 194 12.17 21.94 12.60
CA SER A 194 12.09 23.29 13.13
C SER A 194 11.28 23.25 14.43
N PHE A 195 11.88 23.73 15.51
CA PHE A 195 11.22 23.82 16.81
C PHE A 195 10.57 25.20 16.97
N PRO A 196 9.22 25.30 16.93
CA PRO A 196 8.54 26.59 17.02
C PRO A 196 8.64 27.28 18.40
N GLY A 197 9.32 26.67 19.39
CA GLY A 197 9.23 27.03 20.80
C GLY A 197 10.32 27.95 21.40
N ILE A 198 11.41 28.29 20.70
CA ILE A 198 12.53 29.04 21.32
C ILE A 198 12.43 30.56 21.10
N LYS A 199 11.21 31.11 21.09
CA LYS A 199 10.97 32.55 20.90
C LYS A 199 10.43 33.17 22.18
N LYS A 200 11.21 33.19 23.27
CA LYS A 200 11.06 34.09 24.44
C LYS A 200 12.01 33.68 25.57
N LEU A 201 13.26 34.11 25.49
CA LEU A 201 14.05 34.49 26.66
C LEU A 201 14.78 35.76 26.25
N GLN A 202 14.04 36.88 26.32
CA GLN A 202 14.62 38.22 26.38
C GLN A 202 14.84 38.56 27.85
#